data_AF-A0A352J642-F1
#
_entry.id   AF-A0A352J642-F1
#
_cell.length_a   1.000
_cell.length_b   1.000
_cell.length_c   1.000
_cell.angle_alpha   90.00
_cell.angle_beta   90.00
_cell.angle_gamma   90.00
#
_symmetry.space_group_name_H-M   'P 1'
#
loop_
_entity.id
_entity.type
_entity.pdbx_description
1 polymer ?
#
loop_
_entity_poly.entity_id
_entity_poly.type
_entity_poly.pdbx_seq_one_letter_code
_entity_poly.pdbx_strand_id
1 'polypeptide(L)'
;GLSHEEKVYKQNAWKTGECRVIVSTNAFGMGIDKPDVRLVIHMDLPNSLEEYYQEAGRAGRDGERSYAIVLYTKADSVKLKKRVSDSFPRKEFIIRVYEALGNYFQVAVGSGGSNVYDFNLHEFCHVFKFSHLQTHHALKILELAGYIEYTEEVDSRSRLRFLAFRDELYSLNLSKDNDELVHTILRNYTGVFSDDVYIDEAMLAIRLGRTREEVYQALIHLARLRYIYYVPHKKTPFIVYTSSREDTQFVAIPKSVYEERKKRFEKRIASMADYAENERICRSRMLLIYFDEKNPKDCGSCDVCLRKTETGLTNYEFNKIETLLAESLEATSPQRLDNLLQSIPGFPAEKVIKVIRFLVDRGRLSLNDDEIALSVHRPG
;
A
#
# COMPACT_ATOMS: atom_id res chain seq x y z
N GLY A 1 -17.54 -2.46 -1.30
CA GLY A 1 -16.57 -3.51 -0.92
C GLY A 1 -17.30 -4.61 -0.16
N LEU A 2 -16.61 -5.71 0.18
CA LEU A 2 -17.18 -6.79 1.01
C LEU A 2 -17.56 -6.29 2.42
N SER A 3 -18.62 -6.85 2.99
CA SER A 3 -19.00 -6.60 4.38
C SER A 3 -17.94 -7.12 5.36
N HIS A 4 -17.96 -6.63 6.61
CA HIS A 4 -17.03 -7.11 7.62
C HIS A 4 -17.18 -8.61 7.90
N GLU A 5 -18.43 -9.08 7.99
CA GLU A 5 -18.76 -10.49 8.22
C GLU A 5 -18.22 -11.39 7.11
N GLU A 6 -18.42 -11.02 5.84
CA GLU A 6 -17.88 -11.78 4.71
C GLU A 6 -16.35 -11.82 4.70
N LYS A 7 -15.68 -10.71 5.08
CA LYS A 7 -14.21 -10.68 5.18
C LYS A 7 -13.71 -11.66 6.23
N VAL A 8 -14.33 -11.67 7.42
CA VAL A 8 -13.97 -12.56 8.52
C VAL A 8 -14.20 -14.02 8.15
N TYR A 9 -15.36 -14.33 7.56
CA TYR A 9 -15.68 -15.69 7.11
C TYR A 9 -14.64 -16.21 6.10
N LYS A 10 -14.35 -15.44 5.04
CA LYS A 10 -13.38 -15.83 4.01
C LYS A 10 -11.96 -15.97 4.56
N GLN A 11 -11.57 -15.09 5.48
CA GLN A 11 -10.27 -15.16 6.15
C GLN A 11 -10.15 -16.42 7.01
N ASN A 12 -11.19 -16.77 7.76
CA ASN A 12 -11.19 -17.96 8.60
C ASN A 12 -11.15 -19.24 7.78
N ALA A 13 -11.97 -19.35 6.72
CA ALA A 13 -11.96 -20.49 5.81
C ALA A 13 -10.57 -20.71 5.18
N TRP A 14 -9.85 -19.63 4.85
CA TRP A 14 -8.48 -19.75 4.35
C TRP A 14 -7.47 -20.13 5.45
N LYS A 15 -7.62 -19.61 6.67
CA LYS A 15 -6.75 -19.96 7.80
C LYS A 15 -6.85 -21.44 8.17
N THR A 16 -8.07 -21.98 8.24
CA THR A 16 -8.36 -23.39 8.58
C THR A 16 -8.05 -24.36 7.44
N GLY A 17 -7.77 -23.85 6.24
CA GLY A 17 -7.45 -24.67 5.06
C GLY A 17 -8.66 -25.14 4.25
N GLU A 18 -9.88 -24.75 4.63
CA GLU A 18 -11.09 -24.99 3.83
C GLU A 18 -11.00 -24.29 2.46
N CYS A 19 -10.35 -23.13 2.42
CA CYS A 19 -10.03 -22.40 1.21
C CYS A 19 -8.52 -22.40 0.96
N ARG A 20 -8.08 -22.92 -0.19
CA ARG A 20 -6.66 -23.01 -0.55
C ARG A 20 -6.05 -21.66 -0.97
N VAL A 21 -6.83 -20.80 -1.62
CA VAL A 21 -6.35 -19.58 -2.27
C VAL A 21 -7.18 -18.40 -1.80
N ILE A 22 -6.50 -17.33 -1.40
CA ILE A 22 -7.14 -16.06 -1.08
C ILE A 22 -6.56 -14.95 -1.95
N VAL A 23 -7.44 -14.10 -2.49
CA VAL A 23 -7.08 -12.94 -3.29
C VAL A 23 -7.52 -11.70 -2.54
N SER A 24 -6.60 -10.77 -2.33
CA SER A 24 -6.86 -9.60 -1.51
C SER A 24 -6.06 -8.39 -1.92
N THR A 25 -6.58 -7.20 -1.63
CA THR A 25 -5.81 -5.95 -1.69
C THR A 25 -4.87 -5.85 -0.49
N ASN A 26 -3.89 -4.93 -0.55
CA ASN A 26 -2.88 -4.74 0.50
C ASN A 26 -3.49 -4.51 1.90
N ALA A 27 -4.70 -3.93 1.95
CA ALA A 27 -5.45 -3.69 3.20
C ALA A 27 -5.84 -4.96 3.96
N PHE A 28 -5.85 -6.13 3.32
CA PHE A 28 -6.16 -7.40 3.97
C PHE A 28 -4.98 -7.98 4.77
N GLY A 29 -3.75 -7.55 4.46
CA GLY A 29 -2.55 -8.15 5.02
C GLY A 29 -2.29 -7.83 6.49
N MET A 30 -2.85 -6.78 7.07
CA MET A 30 -2.52 -6.40 8.45
C MET A 30 -3.02 -7.46 9.44
N GLY A 31 -2.10 -8.21 10.08
CA GLY A 31 -2.43 -9.15 11.16
C GLY A 31 -2.81 -10.58 10.75
N ILE A 32 -2.59 -10.99 9.49
CA ILE A 32 -2.72 -12.41 9.11
C ILE A 32 -1.52 -13.20 9.62
N ASP A 33 -1.80 -14.17 10.48
CA ASP A 33 -0.83 -15.16 10.94
C ASP A 33 -1.26 -16.55 10.49
N LYS A 34 -0.65 -17.01 9.40
CA LYS A 34 -0.75 -18.38 8.87
C LYS A 34 0.67 -18.80 8.50
N PRO A 35 1.30 -19.73 9.24
CA PRO A 35 2.73 -19.98 9.07
C PRO A 35 3.08 -20.74 7.79
N ASP A 36 2.15 -21.55 7.30
CA ASP A 36 2.28 -22.50 6.20
C ASP A 36 1.95 -21.93 4.81
N VAL A 37 2.09 -20.61 4.62
CA VAL A 37 1.84 -19.99 3.31
C VAL A 37 2.99 -20.35 2.35
N ARG A 38 2.67 -21.11 1.29
CA ARG A 38 3.67 -21.58 0.31
C ARG A 38 3.94 -20.61 -0.83
N LEU A 39 2.97 -19.77 -1.19
CA LEU A 39 3.03 -18.94 -2.38
C LEU A 39 2.34 -17.60 -2.13
N VAL A 40 3.07 -16.51 -2.40
CA VAL A 40 2.54 -15.14 -2.47
C VAL A 40 2.76 -14.63 -3.88
N ILE A 41 1.70 -14.16 -4.54
CA ILE A 41 1.77 -13.59 -5.90
C ILE A 41 1.31 -12.13 -5.83
N HIS A 42 2.15 -11.23 -6.30
CA HIS A 42 1.82 -9.83 -6.52
C HIS A 42 1.42 -9.66 -7.99
N MET A 43 0.16 -9.31 -8.21
CA MET A 43 -0.39 -9.04 -9.54
C MET A 43 0.06 -7.67 -10.08
N ASP A 44 0.28 -6.73 -9.17
CA ASP A 44 0.80 -5.40 -9.45
C ASP A 44 2.12 -5.21 -8.71
N LEU A 45 2.98 -4.36 -9.26
CA LEU A 45 4.23 -3.98 -8.61
C LEU A 45 3.94 -3.14 -7.34
N PRO A 46 4.42 -3.56 -6.15
CA PRO A 46 4.31 -2.76 -4.93
C PRO A 46 4.90 -1.35 -5.09
N ASN A 47 4.53 -0.40 -4.22
CA ASN A 47 5.04 0.97 -4.35
C ASN A 47 6.49 1.11 -3.89
N SER A 48 7.01 0.09 -3.22
CA SER A 48 8.31 0.13 -2.57
C SER A 48 8.78 -1.26 -2.16
N LEU A 49 10.08 -1.36 -1.89
CA LEU A 49 10.67 -2.59 -1.39
C LEU A 49 10.22 -2.93 0.03
N GLU A 50 9.87 -1.94 0.86
CA GLU A 50 9.35 -2.20 2.21
C GLU A 50 7.99 -2.90 2.17
N GLU A 51 7.08 -2.39 1.33
CA GLU A 51 5.76 -3.01 1.11
C GLU A 51 5.93 -4.43 0.56
N TYR A 52 6.75 -4.60 -0.47
CA TYR A 52 7.05 -5.90 -1.04
C TYR A 52 7.64 -6.86 0.00
N TYR A 53 8.62 -6.43 0.78
CA TYR A 53 9.30 -7.26 1.78
C TYR A 53 8.32 -7.73 2.87
N GLN A 54 7.45 -6.84 3.34
CA GLN A 54 6.41 -7.18 4.32
C GLN A 54 5.37 -8.16 3.76
N GLU A 55 4.96 -7.96 2.50
CA GLU A 55 3.96 -8.80 1.82
C GLU A 55 4.54 -10.18 1.47
N ALA A 56 5.75 -10.24 0.91
CA ALA A 56 6.47 -11.47 0.60
C ALA A 56 6.83 -12.26 1.87
N GLY A 57 7.19 -11.59 2.97
CA GLY A 57 7.53 -12.20 4.27
C GLY A 57 6.36 -12.90 4.99
N ARG A 58 5.19 -12.97 4.36
CA ARG A 58 4.06 -13.80 4.82
C ARG A 58 4.25 -15.27 4.47
N ALA A 59 5.03 -15.55 3.43
CA ALA A 59 5.31 -16.91 3.00
C ALA A 59 6.35 -17.58 3.90
N GLY A 60 6.20 -18.88 4.15
CA GLY A 60 7.27 -19.72 4.72
C GLY A 60 7.67 -19.39 6.16
N ARG A 61 6.76 -18.94 7.03
CA ARG A 61 7.10 -18.66 8.44
C ARG A 61 7.38 -19.92 9.26
N ASP A 62 6.92 -21.07 8.78
CA ASP A 62 7.28 -22.39 9.31
C ASP A 62 8.70 -22.84 8.91
N GLY A 63 9.44 -22.04 8.11
CA GLY A 63 10.79 -22.36 7.64
C GLY A 63 10.83 -23.28 6.41
N GLU A 64 9.67 -23.77 5.96
CA GLU A 64 9.58 -24.61 4.77
C GLU A 64 9.65 -23.77 3.49
N ARG A 65 10.06 -24.43 2.40
CA ARG A 65 10.25 -23.75 1.12
C ARG A 65 8.97 -23.05 0.65
N SER A 66 9.10 -21.78 0.33
CA SER A 66 8.03 -20.94 -0.19
C SER A 66 8.49 -20.02 -1.31
N TYR A 67 7.55 -19.47 -2.07
CA TYR A 67 7.81 -18.60 -3.21
C TYR A 67 7.06 -17.28 -3.05
N ALA A 68 7.76 -16.19 -3.34
CA ALA A 68 7.17 -14.87 -3.54
C ALA A 68 7.41 -14.46 -4.99
N ILE A 69 6.34 -14.24 -5.74
CA ILE A 69 6.37 -13.93 -7.17
C ILE A 69 5.78 -12.54 -7.36
N VAL A 70 6.41 -11.74 -8.22
CA VAL A 70 5.86 -10.50 -8.75
C VAL A 70 5.63 -10.71 -10.24
N LEU A 71 4.39 -10.55 -10.69
CA LEU A 71 4.10 -10.50 -12.12
C LEU A 71 4.46 -9.12 -12.63
N TYR A 72 5.38 -9.06 -13.59
CA TYR A 72 5.93 -7.80 -14.08
C TYR A 72 5.82 -7.67 -15.58
N THR A 73 5.36 -6.51 -16.03
CA THR A 73 5.44 -6.07 -17.43
C THR A 73 6.09 -4.69 -17.52
N LYS A 74 6.67 -4.35 -18.68
CA LYS A 74 7.22 -3.01 -18.92
C LYS A 74 6.19 -1.88 -18.74
N ALA A 75 4.90 -2.17 -18.87
CA ALA A 75 3.85 -1.19 -18.61
C ALA A 75 3.77 -0.81 -17.12
N ASP A 76 4.16 -1.71 -16.21
CA ASP A 76 4.06 -1.48 -14.78
C ASP A 76 5.13 -0.50 -14.28
N SER A 77 6.33 -0.48 -14.86
CA SER A 77 7.31 0.56 -14.53
C SER A 77 6.87 1.96 -15.00
N VAL A 78 6.16 2.04 -16.13
CA VAL A 78 5.53 3.29 -16.60
C VAL A 78 4.44 3.76 -15.64
N LYS A 79 3.55 2.85 -15.20
CA LYS A 79 2.52 3.15 -14.19
C LYS A 79 3.15 3.61 -12.87
N LEU A 80 4.20 2.94 -12.42
CA LEU A 80 4.90 3.24 -11.17
C LEU A 80 5.52 4.66 -11.21
N LYS A 81 6.15 5.02 -12.34
CA LYS A 81 6.66 6.38 -12.58
C LYS A 81 5.55 7.43 -12.61
N LYS A 82 4.41 7.13 -13.24
CA LYS A 82 3.24 8.04 -13.28
C LYS A 82 2.70 8.31 -11.86
N ARG A 83 2.76 7.31 -10.98
CA ARG A 83 2.31 7.43 -9.59
C ARG A 83 3.03 8.56 -8.84
N VAL A 84 4.30 8.84 -9.16
CA VAL A 84 5.03 9.99 -8.59
C VAL A 84 4.34 11.31 -8.94
N SER A 85 3.99 11.50 -10.22
CA SER A 85 3.31 12.73 -10.66
C SER A 85 1.87 12.85 -10.17
N ASP A 86 1.22 11.73 -9.88
CA ASP A 86 -0.13 11.72 -9.30
C ASP A 86 -0.08 12.05 -7.80
N SER A 87 0.89 11.48 -7.05
CA SER A 87 1.06 11.71 -5.61
C SER A 87 1.72 13.04 -5.25
N PHE A 88 2.51 13.61 -6.16
CA PHE A 88 3.15 14.91 -5.99
C PHE A 88 2.83 15.80 -7.19
N PRO A 89 1.59 16.32 -7.29
CA PRO A 89 1.21 17.26 -8.33
C PRO A 89 2.01 18.55 -8.18
N ARG A 90 2.20 19.30 -9.28
CA ARG A 90 3.01 20.52 -9.28
C ARG A 90 2.49 21.54 -8.25
N LYS A 91 3.39 22.33 -7.65
CA LYS A 91 3.03 23.30 -6.61
C LYS A 91 1.96 24.30 -7.05
N GLU A 92 1.98 24.70 -8.32
CA GLU A 92 0.97 25.59 -8.90
C GLU A 92 -0.43 24.96 -8.87
N PHE A 93 -0.52 23.65 -9.08
CA PHE A 93 -1.80 22.93 -8.98
C PHE A 93 -2.27 22.85 -7.52
N ILE A 94 -1.37 22.63 -6.57
CA ILE A 94 -1.71 22.57 -5.14
C ILE A 94 -2.26 23.92 -4.66
N ILE A 95 -1.62 25.03 -5.04
CA ILE A 95 -2.08 26.38 -4.72
C ILE A 95 -3.45 26.66 -5.37
N ARG A 96 -3.67 26.22 -6.62
CA ARG A 96 -4.97 26.31 -7.28
C ARG A 96 -6.07 25.52 -6.56
N VAL A 97 -5.74 24.33 -6.02
CA VAL A 97 -6.70 23.55 -5.21
C VAL A 97 -7.06 24.31 -3.94
N TYR A 98 -6.08 24.91 -3.25
CA TYR A 98 -6.33 25.73 -2.07
C TYR A 98 -7.21 26.96 -2.37
N GLU A 99 -6.95 27.65 -3.47
CA GLU A 99 -7.78 28.76 -3.93
C GLU A 99 -9.21 28.32 -4.24
N ALA A 100 -9.35 27.21 -4.96
CA ALA A 100 -10.63 26.63 -5.31
C ALA A 100 -11.43 26.19 -4.08
N LEU A 101 -10.78 25.66 -3.03
CA LEU A 101 -11.45 25.35 -1.76
C LEU A 101 -12.09 26.60 -1.15
N GLY A 102 -11.34 27.70 -1.09
CA GLY A 102 -11.86 28.94 -0.54
C GLY A 102 -13.02 29.50 -1.37
N ASN A 103 -13.00 29.31 -2.69
CA ASN A 103 -14.09 29.70 -3.58
C ASN A 103 -15.32 28.78 -3.44
N TYR A 104 -15.09 27.47 -3.27
CA TYR A 104 -16.13 26.46 -3.06
C TYR A 104 -16.92 26.72 -1.78
N PHE A 105 -16.21 27.04 -0.70
CA PHE A 105 -16.81 27.34 0.60
C PHE A 105 -17.17 28.82 0.81
N GLN A 106 -16.90 29.67 -0.19
CA GLN A 106 -17.13 31.13 -0.12
C GLN A 106 -16.43 31.81 1.07
N VAL A 107 -15.23 31.34 1.42
CA VAL A 107 -14.43 31.87 2.53
C VAL A 107 -13.58 33.04 2.03
N ALA A 108 -13.75 34.24 2.60
CA ALA A 108 -12.93 35.39 2.22
C ALA A 108 -11.49 35.26 2.76
N VAL A 109 -10.52 35.89 2.08
CA VAL A 109 -9.14 36.00 2.57
C VAL A 109 -9.13 36.70 3.94
N GLY A 110 -8.36 36.18 4.88
CA GLY A 110 -8.30 36.64 6.28
C GLY A 110 -9.39 36.07 7.19
N SER A 111 -10.30 35.23 6.67
CA SER A 111 -11.42 34.67 7.44
C SER A 111 -11.46 33.13 7.40
N GLY A 112 -12.39 32.52 8.13
CA GLY A 112 -12.71 31.09 8.02
C GLY A 112 -11.86 30.14 8.85
N GLY A 113 -10.92 30.64 9.67
CA GLY A 113 -10.14 29.81 10.58
C GLY A 113 -11.03 29.08 11.60
N SER A 114 -10.69 27.82 11.88
CA SER A 114 -11.41 26.91 12.80
C SER A 114 -12.86 26.57 12.41
N ASN A 115 -13.35 27.01 11.25
CA ASN A 115 -14.66 26.61 10.74
C ASN A 115 -14.57 25.22 10.09
N VAL A 116 -15.60 24.42 10.32
CA VAL A 116 -15.74 23.08 9.74
C VAL A 116 -16.66 23.16 8.51
N TYR A 117 -16.20 22.62 7.39
CA TYR A 117 -16.96 22.57 6.14
C TYR A 117 -17.16 21.13 5.68
N ASP A 118 -18.41 20.72 5.50
CA ASP A 118 -18.75 19.46 4.82
C ASP A 118 -18.12 19.46 3.42
N PHE A 119 -17.37 18.41 3.09
CA PHE A 119 -16.58 18.34 1.86
C PHE A 119 -16.83 17.05 1.09
N ASN A 120 -17.33 17.19 -0.13
CA ASN A 120 -17.40 16.09 -1.07
C ASN A 120 -16.32 16.24 -2.15
N LEU A 121 -15.28 15.40 -2.07
CA LEU A 121 -14.16 15.45 -3.01
C LEU A 121 -14.59 15.24 -4.47
N HIS A 122 -15.56 14.36 -4.72
CA HIS A 122 -16.03 14.07 -6.09
C HIS A 122 -16.75 15.29 -6.69
N GLU A 123 -17.65 15.89 -5.93
CA GLU A 123 -18.37 17.11 -6.34
C GLU A 123 -17.40 18.26 -6.58
N PHE A 124 -16.48 18.50 -5.65
CA PHE A 124 -15.45 19.53 -5.77
C PHE A 124 -14.61 19.34 -7.05
N CYS A 125 -14.12 18.13 -7.28
CA CYS A 125 -13.34 17.83 -8.49
C CYS A 125 -14.15 18.05 -9.77
N HIS A 126 -15.44 17.71 -9.77
CA HIS A 126 -16.33 17.93 -10.91
C HIS A 126 -16.54 19.43 -11.21
N VAL A 127 -16.81 20.23 -10.18
CA VAL A 127 -17.04 21.69 -10.30
C VAL A 127 -15.82 22.39 -10.89
N PHE A 128 -14.62 22.09 -10.37
CA PHE A 128 -13.37 22.76 -10.80
C PHE A 128 -12.63 22.01 -11.92
N LYS A 129 -13.19 20.90 -12.42
CA LYS A 129 -12.60 20.03 -13.45
C LYS A 129 -11.18 19.55 -13.09
N PHE A 130 -10.99 19.18 -11.83
CA PHE A 130 -9.72 18.66 -11.35
C PHE A 130 -9.65 17.14 -11.39
N SER A 131 -8.43 16.61 -11.53
CA SER A 131 -8.17 15.17 -11.38
C SER A 131 -8.41 14.76 -9.92
N HIS A 132 -9.27 13.76 -9.71
CA HIS A 132 -9.63 13.29 -8.37
C HIS A 132 -8.40 12.88 -7.53
N LEU A 133 -7.51 12.08 -8.13
CA LEU A 133 -6.33 11.55 -7.45
C LEU A 133 -5.33 12.66 -7.10
N GLN A 134 -5.04 13.57 -8.04
CA GLN A 134 -4.12 14.68 -7.78
C GLN A 134 -4.71 15.68 -6.77
N THR A 135 -6.03 15.88 -6.78
CA THR A 135 -6.70 16.77 -5.82
C THR A 135 -6.62 16.18 -4.42
N HIS A 136 -6.91 14.89 -4.25
CA HIS A 136 -6.74 14.19 -2.97
C HIS A 136 -5.32 14.37 -2.41
N HIS A 137 -4.29 14.14 -3.24
CA HIS A 137 -2.91 14.33 -2.81
C HIS A 137 -2.54 15.81 -2.55
N ALA A 138 -3.07 16.74 -3.32
CA ALA A 138 -2.91 18.17 -3.07
C ALA A 138 -3.51 18.58 -1.71
N LEU A 139 -4.70 18.08 -1.37
CA LEU A 139 -5.33 18.30 -0.06
C LEU A 139 -4.46 17.74 1.08
N LYS A 140 -3.91 16.54 0.92
CA LYS A 140 -2.98 15.97 1.90
C LYS A 140 -1.67 16.74 2.04
N ILE A 141 -1.18 17.35 0.95
CA ILE A 141 -0.01 18.22 1.00
C ILE A 141 -0.34 19.53 1.72
N LEU A 142 -1.51 20.13 1.46
CA LEU A 142 -1.99 21.33 2.14
C LEU A 142 -2.22 21.07 3.63
N GLU A 143 -2.73 19.89 3.98
CA GLU A 143 -2.89 19.44 5.35
C GLU A 143 -1.55 19.35 6.08
N LEU A 144 -0.55 18.73 5.44
CA LEU A 144 0.79 18.60 6.02
C LEU A 144 1.57 19.91 6.03
N ALA A 145 1.22 20.87 5.17
CA ALA A 145 1.71 22.23 5.24
C ALA A 145 1.01 23.05 6.34
N GLY A 146 -0.06 22.53 6.94
CA GLY A 146 -0.75 23.14 8.06
C GLY A 146 -1.75 24.22 7.68
N TYR A 147 -2.26 24.23 6.43
CA TYR A 147 -3.30 25.17 5.98
C TYR A 147 -4.72 24.69 6.23
N ILE A 148 -4.91 23.36 6.20
CA ILE A 148 -6.19 22.72 6.38
C ILE A 148 -6.03 21.45 7.21
N GLU A 149 -7.13 20.93 7.73
CA GLU A 149 -7.26 19.54 8.16
C GLU A 149 -8.26 18.88 7.22
N TYR A 150 -7.89 17.74 6.64
CA TYR A 150 -8.72 17.05 5.65
C TYR A 150 -9.03 15.63 6.13
N THR A 151 -10.28 15.44 6.57
CA THR A 151 -10.75 14.15 7.04
C THR A 151 -11.48 13.41 5.92
N GLU A 152 -11.06 12.18 5.63
CA GLU A 152 -11.56 11.39 4.50
C GLU A 152 -12.91 10.71 4.78
N GLU A 153 -13.16 10.25 6.01
CA GLU A 153 -14.46 9.71 6.44
C GLU A 153 -14.56 9.81 7.98
N VAL A 154 -15.49 10.61 8.52
CA VAL A 154 -15.91 10.48 9.93
C VAL A 154 -17.20 9.69 9.96
N ASP A 155 -17.16 8.54 10.63
CA ASP A 155 -18.34 7.72 10.87
C ASP A 155 -19.18 8.37 11.98
N SER A 156 -19.96 9.40 11.62
CA SER A 156 -20.90 10.00 12.56
C SER A 156 -22.14 9.12 12.68
N ARG A 157 -22.27 8.40 13.80
CA ARG A 157 -23.44 7.56 14.09
C ARG A 157 -24.71 8.42 14.11
N SER A 158 -25.81 7.88 13.58
CA SER A 158 -27.12 8.54 13.64
C SER A 158 -27.47 8.82 15.09
N ARG A 159 -28.04 9.99 15.37
CA ARG A 159 -28.53 10.33 16.71
C ARG A 159 -29.99 10.75 16.65
N LEU A 160 -30.72 10.40 17.70
CA LEU A 160 -32.14 10.62 17.80
C LEU A 160 -32.51 11.07 19.21
N ARG A 161 -33.44 12.02 19.28
CA ARG A 161 -34.12 12.41 20.50
C ARG A 161 -35.60 12.63 20.19
N PHE A 162 -36.50 12.17 21.04
CA PHE A 162 -37.92 12.50 20.94
C PHE A 162 -38.16 13.94 21.40
N LEU A 163 -38.97 14.65 20.62
CA LEU A 163 -39.41 16.01 20.97
C LEU A 163 -40.77 16.02 21.68
N ALA A 164 -41.56 14.96 21.52
CA ALA A 164 -42.83 14.76 22.21
C ALA A 164 -42.64 14.12 23.59
N PHE A 165 -43.53 14.42 24.53
CA PHE A 165 -43.54 13.76 25.84
C PHE A 165 -44.12 12.34 25.73
N ARG A 166 -43.74 11.46 26.66
CA ARG A 166 -44.10 10.03 26.64
C ARG A 166 -45.61 9.79 26.54
N ASP A 167 -46.41 10.65 27.16
CA ASP A 167 -47.88 10.53 27.21
C ASP A 167 -48.54 11.02 25.91
N GLU A 168 -47.89 11.93 25.19
CA GLU A 168 -48.39 12.47 23.92
C GLU A 168 -48.21 11.48 22.77
N LEU A 169 -47.17 10.64 22.83
CA LEU A 169 -46.84 9.66 21.79
C LEU A 169 -47.96 8.66 21.51
N TYR A 170 -48.69 8.23 22.55
CA TYR A 170 -49.84 7.30 22.40
C TYR A 170 -51.09 7.96 21.82
N SER A 171 -51.14 9.30 21.77
CA SER A 171 -52.25 10.05 21.20
C SER A 171 -52.03 10.44 19.73
N LEU A 172 -50.83 10.16 19.19
CA LEU A 172 -50.50 10.48 17.81
C LEU A 172 -51.12 9.46 16.85
N ASN A 173 -51.85 9.95 15.85
CA ASN A 173 -52.33 9.13 14.73
C ASN A 173 -51.16 8.83 13.77
N LEU A 174 -50.26 7.93 14.17
CA LEU A 174 -49.18 7.44 13.33
C LEU A 174 -49.70 6.35 12.37
N SER A 175 -49.10 6.27 11.19
CA SER A 175 -49.27 5.07 10.36
C SER A 175 -48.71 3.86 11.11
N LYS A 176 -49.27 2.67 10.86
CA LYS A 176 -48.83 1.41 11.48
C LYS A 176 -47.30 1.21 11.38
N ASP A 177 -46.74 1.62 10.25
CA ASP A 177 -45.31 1.56 9.95
C ASP A 177 -44.44 2.46 10.84
N ASN A 178 -44.90 3.68 11.11
CA ASN A 178 -44.19 4.62 11.96
C ASN A 178 -44.32 4.24 13.44
N ASP A 179 -45.47 3.69 13.82
CA ASP A 179 -45.73 3.23 15.18
C ASP A 179 -44.85 2.02 15.57
N GLU A 180 -44.70 1.06 14.66
CA GLU A 180 -43.77 -0.07 14.83
C GLU A 180 -42.30 0.40 14.98
N LEU A 181 -41.87 1.38 14.18
CA LEU A 181 -40.54 1.96 14.28
C LEU A 181 -40.32 2.66 15.62
N VAL A 182 -41.26 3.49 16.06
CA VAL A 182 -41.23 4.19 17.35
C VAL A 182 -41.12 3.20 18.51
N HIS A 183 -41.99 2.17 18.54
CA HIS A 183 -41.94 1.14 19.57
C HIS A 183 -40.63 0.36 19.56
N THR A 184 -40.08 0.09 18.38
CA THR A 184 -38.78 -0.60 18.26
C THR A 184 -37.65 0.28 18.80
N ILE A 185 -37.66 1.59 18.55
CA ILE A 185 -36.68 2.53 19.10
C ILE A 185 -36.78 2.56 20.64
N LEU A 186 -38.00 2.72 21.17
CA LEU A 186 -38.24 2.79 22.62
C LEU A 186 -37.85 1.51 23.38
N ARG A 187 -37.89 0.35 22.71
CA ARG A 187 -37.47 -0.94 23.30
C ARG A 187 -35.97 -1.16 23.29
N ASN A 188 -35.22 -0.47 22.43
CA ASN A 188 -33.80 -0.72 22.21
C ASN A 188 -32.89 0.41 22.70
N TYR A 189 -33.42 1.61 22.82
CA TYR A 189 -32.66 2.80 23.18
C TYR A 189 -33.28 3.48 24.40
N THR A 190 -32.49 3.59 25.47
CA THR A 190 -32.87 4.28 26.71
C THR A 190 -32.44 5.74 26.67
N GLY A 191 -33.15 6.62 27.38
CA GLY A 191 -32.77 8.05 27.49
C GLY A 191 -33.15 8.91 26.29
N VAL A 192 -33.86 8.35 25.30
CA VAL A 192 -34.23 9.03 24.04
C VAL A 192 -35.13 10.27 24.21
N PHE A 193 -35.70 10.51 25.38
CA PHE A 193 -36.48 11.72 25.68
C PHE A 193 -35.65 12.83 26.34
N SER A 194 -34.53 12.46 26.96
CA SER A 194 -33.70 13.34 27.78
C SER A 194 -32.53 13.89 26.98
N ASP A 195 -31.86 13.02 26.22
CA ASP A 195 -30.60 13.32 25.55
C ASP A 195 -30.62 12.86 24.08
N ASP A 196 -29.66 13.34 23.29
CA ASP A 196 -29.40 12.84 21.96
C ASP A 196 -28.75 11.44 22.06
N VAL A 197 -29.49 10.40 21.68
CA VAL A 197 -29.03 9.00 21.76
C VAL A 197 -28.54 8.52 20.41
N TYR A 198 -27.36 7.89 20.38
CA TYR A 198 -26.85 7.24 19.18
C TYR A 198 -27.64 5.98 18.85
N ILE A 199 -28.12 5.89 17.60
CA ILE A 199 -28.90 4.76 17.08
C ILE A 199 -28.19 4.10 15.92
N ASP A 200 -28.52 2.82 15.70
CA ASP A 200 -28.01 1.99 14.62
C ASP A 200 -29.20 1.65 13.70
N GLU A 201 -29.26 2.33 12.55
CA GLU A 201 -30.30 2.14 11.54
C GLU A 201 -30.32 0.72 10.97
N ALA A 202 -29.16 0.06 10.88
CA ALA A 202 -29.08 -1.30 10.34
C ALA A 202 -29.69 -2.31 11.32
N MET A 203 -29.44 -2.15 12.61
CA MET A 203 -30.07 -2.97 13.65
C MET A 203 -31.59 -2.77 13.68
N LEU A 204 -32.06 -1.51 13.59
CA LEU A 204 -33.48 -1.19 13.49
C LEU A 204 -34.13 -1.82 12.26
N ALA A 205 -33.47 -1.75 11.11
CA ALA A 205 -33.93 -2.37 9.86
C ALA A 205 -34.10 -3.89 9.99
N ILE A 206 -33.11 -4.58 10.56
CA ILE A 206 -33.17 -6.03 10.82
C ILE A 206 -34.36 -6.38 11.73
N ARG A 207 -34.59 -5.61 12.80
CA ARG A 207 -35.69 -5.89 13.75
C ARG A 207 -37.07 -5.62 13.18
N LEU A 208 -37.19 -4.65 12.28
CA LEU A 208 -38.44 -4.29 11.62
C LEU A 208 -38.72 -5.17 10.38
N GLY A 209 -37.75 -6.00 9.96
CA GLY A 209 -37.85 -6.76 8.71
C GLY A 209 -37.85 -5.86 7.47
N ARG A 210 -37.16 -4.71 7.54
CA ARG A 210 -37.12 -3.67 6.50
C ARG A 210 -35.70 -3.42 6.02
N THR A 211 -35.59 -2.67 4.94
CA THR A 211 -34.30 -2.15 4.46
C THR A 211 -33.86 -0.93 5.26
N ARG A 212 -32.55 -0.65 5.28
CA ARG A 212 -31.99 0.54 5.93
C ARG A 212 -32.57 1.83 5.35
N GLU A 213 -32.80 1.88 4.04
CA GLU A 213 -33.36 3.05 3.37
C GLU A 213 -34.80 3.34 3.83
N GLU A 214 -35.63 2.31 3.99
CA GLU A 214 -37.00 2.47 4.49
C GLU A 214 -37.03 3.02 5.93
N VAL A 215 -36.14 2.53 6.80
CA VAL A 215 -35.99 3.06 8.16
C VAL A 215 -35.52 4.51 8.14
N TYR A 216 -34.53 4.84 7.30
CA TYR A 216 -34.04 6.21 7.13
C TYR A 216 -35.14 7.17 6.67
N GLN A 217 -35.95 6.79 5.67
CA GLN A 217 -37.06 7.61 5.18
C GLN A 217 -38.15 7.79 6.24
N ALA A 218 -38.46 6.75 7.02
CA ALA A 218 -39.41 6.84 8.12
C ALA A 218 -38.92 7.76 9.25
N LEU A 219 -37.64 7.70 9.60
CA LEU A 219 -37.02 8.62 10.57
C LEU A 219 -37.04 10.08 10.07
N ILE A 220 -36.74 10.31 8.79
CA ILE A 220 -36.89 11.64 8.18
C ILE A 220 -38.35 12.11 8.24
N HIS A 221 -39.30 11.22 7.95
CA HIS A 221 -40.71 11.55 7.99
C HIS A 221 -41.17 11.96 9.40
N LEU A 222 -40.82 11.17 10.43
CA LEU A 222 -41.08 11.50 11.83
C LEU A 222 -40.42 12.82 12.26
N ALA A 223 -39.21 13.10 11.76
CA ALA A 223 -38.51 14.35 12.02
C ALA A 223 -39.21 15.55 11.36
N ARG A 224 -39.73 15.39 10.14
CA ARG A 224 -40.54 16.42 9.45
C ARG A 224 -41.83 16.74 10.20
N LEU A 225 -42.47 15.73 10.79
CA LEU A 225 -43.64 15.88 11.66
C LEU A 225 -43.28 16.47 13.04
N ARG A 226 -41.99 16.71 13.32
CA ARG A 226 -41.46 17.22 14.59
C ARG A 226 -41.71 16.32 15.79
N TYR A 227 -41.94 15.02 15.59
CA TYR A 227 -42.03 14.07 16.70
C TYR A 227 -40.66 13.68 17.26
N ILE A 228 -39.65 13.71 16.40
CA ILE A 228 -38.25 13.44 16.77
C ILE A 228 -37.34 14.53 16.22
N TYR A 229 -36.27 14.78 16.96
CA TYR A 229 -35.04 15.37 16.45
C TYR A 229 -34.15 14.23 15.99
N TYR A 230 -33.90 14.16 14.69
CA TYR A 230 -33.10 13.10 14.09
C TYR A 230 -31.96 13.72 13.30
N VAL A 231 -30.73 13.32 13.62
CA VAL A 231 -29.56 13.62 12.81
C VAL A 231 -29.11 12.30 12.19
N PRO A 232 -29.23 12.17 10.86
CA PRO A 232 -28.91 10.94 10.18
C PRO A 232 -27.42 10.63 10.26
N HIS A 233 -27.10 9.35 10.05
CA HIS A 233 -25.74 8.92 9.78
C HIS A 233 -25.17 9.73 8.62
N LYS A 234 -24.09 10.47 8.86
CA LYS A 234 -23.33 11.13 7.79
C LYS A 234 -21.91 10.58 7.78
N LYS A 235 -21.55 9.98 6.64
CA LYS A 235 -20.16 9.81 6.23
C LYS A 235 -19.81 10.95 5.29
N THR A 236 -19.78 12.17 5.82
CA THR A 236 -19.31 13.33 5.06
C THR A 236 -17.87 13.60 5.47
N PRO A 237 -16.91 13.49 4.52
CA PRO A 237 -15.59 14.07 4.71
C PRO A 237 -15.78 15.56 5.05
N PHE A 238 -14.83 16.15 5.78
CA PHE A 238 -14.85 17.58 6.05
C PHE A 238 -13.46 18.18 5.93
N ILE A 239 -13.46 19.49 5.72
CA ILE A 239 -12.25 20.31 5.74
C ILE A 239 -12.39 21.36 6.84
N VAL A 240 -11.33 21.53 7.62
CA VAL A 240 -11.19 22.64 8.58
C VAL A 240 -10.03 23.50 8.12
N TYR A 241 -10.20 24.82 8.10
CA TYR A 241 -9.05 25.73 7.95
C TYR A 241 -8.38 25.88 9.31
N THR A 242 -7.10 25.51 9.40
CA THR A 242 -6.32 25.59 10.66
C THR A 242 -6.05 27.04 11.06
N SER A 243 -5.88 27.92 10.08
CA SER A 243 -5.69 29.36 10.23
C SER A 243 -6.69 30.12 9.34
N SER A 244 -6.78 31.44 9.51
CA SER A 244 -7.52 32.27 8.55
C SER A 244 -6.99 32.05 7.13
N ARG A 245 -7.89 32.01 6.14
CA ARG A 245 -7.53 31.80 4.73
C ARG A 245 -6.48 32.83 4.30
N GLU A 246 -5.28 32.35 4.01
CA GLU A 246 -4.22 33.17 3.42
C GLU A 246 -4.46 33.49 1.94
N ASP A 247 -3.91 34.60 1.48
CA ASP A 247 -3.83 34.92 0.04
C ASP A 247 -2.90 33.92 -0.65
N THR A 248 -3.22 33.55 -1.90
CA THR A 248 -2.47 32.54 -2.66
C THR A 248 -1.01 32.90 -2.87
N GLN A 249 -0.67 34.20 -2.85
CA GLN A 249 0.71 34.69 -2.95
C GLN A 249 1.56 34.35 -1.72
N PHE A 250 0.94 34.14 -0.56
CA PHE A 250 1.61 33.81 0.70
C PHE A 250 1.57 32.32 1.03
N VAL A 251 0.79 31.54 0.28
CA VAL A 251 0.74 30.08 0.43
C VAL A 251 2.07 29.48 -0.02
N ALA A 252 2.88 29.08 0.96
CA ALA A 252 4.19 28.49 0.77
C ALA A 252 4.15 27.02 1.18
N ILE A 253 4.56 26.13 0.26
CA ILE A 253 4.68 24.70 0.55
C ILE A 253 6.12 24.41 0.96
N PRO A 254 6.40 24.07 2.24
CA PRO A 254 7.75 23.86 2.73
C PRO A 254 8.47 22.71 2.01
N LYS A 255 9.80 22.81 1.90
CA LYS A 255 10.65 21.80 1.26
C LYS A 255 10.52 20.41 1.91
N SER A 256 10.35 20.37 3.23
CA SER A 256 10.15 19.13 4.00
C SER A 256 8.82 18.44 3.66
N VAL A 257 7.79 19.22 3.33
CA VAL A 257 6.44 18.72 3.02
C VAL A 257 6.36 18.21 1.58
N TYR A 258 7.06 18.85 0.65
CA TYR A 258 6.99 18.54 -0.78
C TYR A 258 8.29 17.95 -1.35
N GLU A 259 9.35 18.74 -1.52
CA GLU A 259 10.57 18.31 -2.23
C GLU A 259 11.25 17.08 -1.62
N GLU A 260 11.47 17.08 -0.30
CA GLU A 260 12.16 15.98 0.39
C GLU A 260 11.32 14.69 0.38
N ARG A 261 10.00 14.83 0.53
CA ARG A 261 9.07 13.70 0.46
C ARG A 261 8.96 13.15 -0.95
N LYS A 262 8.88 14.02 -1.95
CA LYS A 262 8.90 13.64 -3.36
C LYS A 262 10.18 12.88 -3.69
N LYS A 263 11.35 13.40 -3.30
CA LYS A 263 12.65 12.74 -3.53
C LYS A 263 12.74 11.36 -2.86
N ARG A 264 12.25 11.22 -1.62
CA ARG A 264 12.18 9.92 -0.94
C ARG A 264 11.24 8.95 -1.64
N PHE A 265 10.09 9.42 -2.10
CA PHE A 265 9.12 8.60 -2.84
C PHE A 265 9.68 8.16 -4.20
N GLU A 266 10.31 9.07 -4.95
CA GLU A 266 11.02 8.76 -6.20
C GLU A 266 12.10 7.70 -6.00
N LYS A 267 12.90 7.79 -4.92
CA LYS A 267 13.91 6.79 -4.59
C LYS A 267 13.28 5.41 -4.32
N ARG A 268 12.18 5.34 -3.55
CA ARG A 268 11.46 4.08 -3.29
C ARG A 268 10.94 3.44 -4.57
N ILE A 269 10.31 4.25 -5.43
CA ILE A 269 9.78 3.84 -6.73
C ILE A 269 10.91 3.34 -7.65
N ALA A 270 12.01 4.07 -7.74
CA ALA A 270 13.17 3.68 -8.54
C ALA A 270 13.79 2.36 -8.05
N SER A 271 13.91 2.18 -6.73
CA SER A 271 14.45 0.96 -6.13
C SER A 271 13.56 -0.25 -6.42
N MET A 272 12.23 -0.08 -6.38
CA MET A 272 11.29 -1.16 -6.72
C MET A 272 11.31 -1.50 -8.22
N ALA A 273 11.44 -0.49 -9.09
CA ALA A 273 11.58 -0.71 -10.52
C ALA A 273 12.90 -1.46 -10.84
N ASP A 274 14.02 -1.06 -10.24
CA ASP A 274 15.30 -1.78 -10.37
C ASP A 274 15.17 -3.21 -9.83
N TYR A 275 14.51 -3.41 -8.69
CA TYR A 275 14.25 -4.76 -8.16
C TYR A 275 13.45 -5.65 -9.11
N ALA A 276 12.56 -5.12 -9.95
CA ALA A 276 11.82 -5.91 -10.92
C ALA A 276 12.59 -6.13 -12.23
N GLU A 277 13.32 -5.11 -12.70
CA GLU A 277 13.96 -5.10 -14.02
C GLU A 277 15.38 -5.67 -14.02
N ASN A 278 16.09 -5.62 -12.89
CA ASN A 278 17.49 -6.06 -12.83
C ASN A 278 17.58 -7.58 -13.02
N GLU A 279 18.39 -8.03 -13.97
CA GLU A 279 18.53 -9.47 -14.25
C GLU A 279 19.90 -10.03 -13.86
N ARG A 280 20.74 -9.21 -13.21
CA ARG A 280 22.15 -9.52 -12.94
C ARG A 280 22.43 -9.72 -11.46
N ILE A 281 21.69 -9.02 -10.60
CA ILE A 281 21.90 -9.03 -9.15
C ILE A 281 20.88 -9.97 -8.51
N CYS A 282 21.35 -10.83 -7.60
CA CYS A 282 20.49 -11.68 -6.78
C CYS A 282 19.39 -10.86 -6.06
N ARG A 283 18.13 -11.30 -6.17
CA ARG A 283 16.97 -10.60 -5.56
C ARG A 283 17.12 -10.39 -4.05
N SER A 284 17.49 -11.44 -3.31
CA SER A 284 17.72 -11.34 -1.87
C SER A 284 18.85 -10.38 -1.55
N ARG A 285 19.92 -10.38 -2.36
CA ARG A 285 21.04 -9.46 -2.20
C ARG A 285 20.60 -8.00 -2.35
N MET A 286 19.74 -7.71 -3.34
CA MET A 286 19.17 -6.37 -3.52
C MET A 286 18.37 -5.92 -2.30
N LEU A 287 17.53 -6.81 -1.74
CA LEU A 287 16.73 -6.51 -0.55
C LEU A 287 17.62 -6.25 0.68
N LEU A 288 18.62 -7.10 0.91
CA LEU A 288 19.50 -6.97 2.07
C LEU A 288 20.33 -5.68 1.98
N ILE A 289 20.86 -5.32 0.79
CA ILE A 289 21.54 -4.03 0.56
C ILE A 289 20.59 -2.86 0.80
N TYR A 290 19.33 -2.96 0.38
CA TYR A 290 18.33 -1.91 0.59
C TYR A 290 18.07 -1.64 2.08
N PHE A 291 18.12 -2.69 2.91
CA PHE A 291 18.00 -2.60 4.38
C PHE A 291 19.36 -2.47 5.09
N ASP A 292 20.35 -1.88 4.41
CA ASP A 292 21.67 -1.51 4.95
C ASP A 292 22.54 -2.69 5.41
N GLU A 293 22.30 -3.91 4.91
CA GLU A 293 23.18 -5.05 5.15
C GLU A 293 24.44 -4.97 4.27
N LYS A 294 25.61 -5.21 4.89
CA LYS A 294 26.91 -5.13 4.22
C LYS A 294 27.34 -6.48 3.66
N ASN A 295 27.79 -6.47 2.40
CA ASN A 295 28.30 -7.63 1.67
C ASN A 295 27.40 -8.89 1.72
N PRO A 296 26.09 -8.78 1.44
CA PRO A 296 25.22 -9.94 1.43
C PRO A 296 25.59 -10.90 0.30
N LYS A 297 25.52 -12.19 0.59
CA LYS A 297 25.82 -13.26 -0.38
C LYS A 297 24.61 -13.54 -1.27
N ASP A 298 24.86 -14.14 -2.42
CA ASP A 298 23.79 -14.60 -3.30
C ASP A 298 22.98 -15.74 -2.65
N CYS A 299 21.66 -15.73 -2.80
CA CYS A 299 20.77 -16.68 -2.12
C CYS A 299 20.75 -18.08 -2.75
N GLY A 300 21.11 -18.21 -4.03
CA GLY A 300 21.05 -19.47 -4.78
C GLY A 300 19.63 -19.95 -5.15
N SER A 301 18.58 -19.24 -4.74
CA SER A 301 17.18 -19.70 -4.88
C SER A 301 16.26 -18.75 -5.65
N CYS A 302 16.67 -17.50 -5.91
CA CYS A 302 15.88 -16.55 -6.70
C CYS A 302 15.98 -16.80 -8.21
N ASP A 303 15.07 -16.19 -8.97
CA ASP A 303 15.02 -16.26 -10.44
C ASP A 303 16.36 -15.89 -11.10
N VAL A 304 17.05 -14.85 -10.61
CA VAL A 304 18.35 -14.43 -11.12
C VAL A 304 19.43 -15.46 -10.80
N CYS A 305 19.45 -16.01 -9.59
CA CYS A 305 20.43 -17.04 -9.20
C CYS A 305 20.25 -18.35 -9.98
N LEU A 306 19.00 -18.74 -10.24
CA LEU A 306 18.64 -19.99 -10.92
C LEU A 306 18.71 -19.91 -12.45
N ARG A 307 18.80 -18.69 -13.02
CA ARG A 307 18.97 -18.50 -14.46
C ARG A 307 20.26 -19.18 -14.94
N LYS A 308 20.17 -19.89 -16.05
CA LYS A 308 21.31 -20.58 -16.66
C LYS A 308 22.17 -19.62 -17.49
N THR A 309 23.48 -19.78 -17.39
CA THR A 309 24.50 -19.10 -18.21
C THR A 309 24.74 -19.84 -19.52
N GLU A 310 25.55 -19.25 -20.40
CA GLU A 310 26.07 -19.88 -21.63
C GLU A 310 26.82 -21.20 -21.34
N THR A 311 27.41 -21.35 -20.15
CA THR A 311 28.09 -22.58 -19.73
C THR A 311 27.13 -23.69 -19.28
N GLY A 312 25.82 -23.40 -19.24
CA GLY A 312 24.77 -24.30 -18.76
C GLY A 312 24.68 -24.42 -17.23
N LEU A 313 25.54 -23.71 -16.51
CA LEU A 313 25.52 -23.59 -15.04
C LEU A 313 24.48 -22.55 -14.62
N THR A 314 24.00 -22.62 -13.37
CA THR A 314 23.23 -21.52 -12.80
C THR A 314 24.15 -20.32 -12.54
N ASN A 315 23.61 -19.09 -12.60
CA ASN A 315 24.34 -17.87 -12.25
C ASN A 315 24.99 -17.99 -10.86
N TYR A 316 24.31 -18.59 -9.89
CA TYR A 316 24.86 -18.81 -8.55
C TYR A 316 26.11 -19.71 -8.58
N GLU A 317 26.03 -20.87 -9.24
CA GLU A 317 27.16 -21.79 -9.35
C GLU A 317 28.32 -21.14 -10.07
N PHE A 318 28.06 -20.46 -11.19
CA PHE A 318 29.08 -19.77 -11.97
C PHE A 318 29.80 -18.72 -11.14
N ASN A 319 29.06 -17.78 -10.52
CA ASN A 319 29.64 -16.70 -9.71
C ASN A 319 30.41 -17.22 -8.51
N LYS A 320 29.93 -18.31 -7.87
CA LYS A 320 30.60 -18.89 -6.71
C LYS A 320 31.90 -19.60 -7.09
N ILE A 321 31.92 -20.35 -8.20
CA ILE A 321 33.14 -20.95 -8.73
C ILE A 321 34.12 -19.85 -9.15
N GLU A 322 33.67 -18.82 -9.87
CA GLU A 322 34.49 -17.69 -10.28
C GLU A 322 35.14 -16.98 -9.08
N THR A 323 34.38 -16.74 -8.01
CA THR A 323 34.90 -16.11 -6.79
C THR A 323 35.98 -16.98 -6.13
N LEU A 324 35.73 -18.29 -5.99
CA LEU A 324 36.70 -19.23 -5.41
C LEU A 324 37.96 -19.37 -6.28
N LEU A 325 37.81 -19.35 -7.62
CA LEU A 325 38.92 -19.31 -8.56
C LEU A 325 39.78 -18.05 -8.35
N ALA A 326 39.13 -16.89 -8.25
CA ALA A 326 39.83 -15.62 -8.02
C ALA A 326 40.58 -15.61 -6.68
N GLU A 327 39.93 -16.02 -5.59
CA GLU A 327 40.55 -16.12 -4.26
C GLU A 327 41.76 -17.10 -4.25
N SER A 328 41.64 -18.25 -4.91
CA SER A 328 42.72 -19.24 -5.02
C SER A 328 43.92 -18.68 -5.81
N LEU A 329 43.65 -18.01 -6.95
CA LEU A 329 44.69 -17.48 -7.82
C LEU A 329 45.32 -16.20 -7.28
N GLU A 330 44.60 -15.40 -6.49
CA GLU A 330 45.19 -14.27 -5.75
C GLU A 330 46.17 -14.76 -4.67
N ALA A 331 45.86 -15.88 -4.01
CA ALA A 331 46.74 -16.47 -3.01
C ALA A 331 47.98 -17.13 -3.63
N THR A 332 47.86 -17.77 -4.79
CA THR A 332 48.97 -18.43 -5.49
C THR A 332 48.66 -18.46 -6.99
N SER A 333 49.46 -17.78 -7.79
CA SER A 333 49.38 -17.79 -9.26
C SER A 333 50.80 -17.77 -9.85
N PRO A 334 51.11 -18.60 -10.87
CA PRO A 334 50.24 -19.58 -11.53
C PRO A 334 49.99 -20.85 -10.70
N GLN A 335 48.89 -21.55 -10.96
CA GLN A 335 48.56 -22.84 -10.35
C GLN A 335 48.26 -23.90 -11.42
N ARG A 336 48.72 -25.13 -11.22
CA ARG A 336 48.33 -26.27 -12.07
C ARG A 336 46.82 -26.54 -11.94
N LEU A 337 46.19 -26.92 -13.05
CA LEU A 337 44.75 -27.23 -13.11
C LEU A 337 44.31 -28.22 -12.00
N ASP A 338 45.07 -29.29 -11.76
CA ASP A 338 44.74 -30.29 -10.73
C ASP A 338 44.71 -29.69 -9.31
N ASN A 339 45.67 -28.81 -9.00
CA ASN A 339 45.74 -28.12 -7.72
C ASN A 339 44.57 -27.14 -7.55
N LEU A 340 44.17 -26.46 -8.62
CA LEU A 340 43.04 -25.53 -8.64
C LEU A 340 41.69 -26.25 -8.52
N LEU A 341 41.57 -27.45 -9.11
CA LEU A 341 40.38 -28.30 -8.93
C LEU A 341 40.26 -28.80 -7.49
N GLN A 342 41.37 -29.07 -6.82
CA GLN A 342 41.40 -29.46 -5.41
C GLN A 342 41.11 -28.29 -4.46
N SER A 343 41.48 -27.06 -4.82
CA SER A 343 41.28 -25.88 -3.99
C SER A 343 39.84 -25.35 -3.99
N ILE A 344 38.96 -25.88 -4.85
CA ILE A 344 37.54 -25.48 -4.95
C ILE A 344 36.63 -26.63 -4.49
N PRO A 345 36.54 -26.87 -3.17
CA PRO A 345 35.67 -27.91 -2.63
C PRO A 345 34.18 -27.56 -2.83
N GLY A 346 33.37 -28.56 -3.13
CA GLY A 346 31.91 -28.43 -3.22
C GLY A 346 31.32 -28.31 -4.62
N PHE A 347 32.14 -28.34 -5.67
CA PHE A 347 31.68 -28.40 -7.06
C PHE A 347 32.34 -29.57 -7.82
N PRO A 348 31.60 -30.30 -8.68
CA PRO A 348 32.18 -31.29 -9.58
C PRO A 348 33.23 -30.66 -10.51
N ALA A 349 34.34 -31.37 -10.74
CA ALA A 349 35.44 -30.89 -11.59
C ALA A 349 34.94 -30.45 -12.98
N GLU A 350 33.97 -31.15 -13.56
CA GLU A 350 33.36 -30.77 -14.84
C GLU A 350 32.77 -29.35 -14.84
N LYS A 351 32.13 -28.94 -13.75
CA LYS A 351 31.55 -27.59 -13.62
C LYS A 351 32.65 -26.54 -13.52
N VAL A 352 33.69 -26.82 -12.73
CA VAL A 352 34.83 -25.91 -12.56
C VAL A 352 35.58 -25.72 -13.87
N ILE A 353 35.84 -26.80 -14.61
CA ILE A 353 36.47 -26.76 -15.94
C ILE A 353 35.65 -25.92 -16.93
N LYS A 354 34.31 -26.04 -16.91
CA LYS A 354 33.45 -25.20 -17.77
C LYS A 354 33.60 -23.71 -17.47
N VAL A 355 33.71 -23.33 -16.19
CA VAL A 355 33.92 -21.93 -15.79
C VAL A 355 35.32 -21.47 -16.21
N ILE A 356 36.35 -22.27 -15.96
CA ILE A 356 37.74 -21.96 -16.37
C ILE A 356 37.81 -21.73 -17.88
N ARG A 357 37.28 -22.66 -18.69
CA ARG A 357 37.24 -22.52 -20.16
C ARG A 357 36.57 -21.23 -20.59
N PHE A 358 35.40 -20.94 -20.00
CA PHE A 358 34.68 -19.70 -20.28
C PHE A 358 35.49 -18.44 -19.93
N LEU A 359 36.21 -18.44 -18.81
CA LEU A 359 37.06 -17.32 -18.40
C LEU A 359 38.31 -17.18 -19.28
N VAL A 360 38.88 -18.29 -19.75
CA VAL A 360 39.99 -18.30 -20.72
C VAL A 360 39.53 -17.76 -22.07
N ASP A 361 38.37 -18.20 -22.57
CA ASP A 361 37.79 -17.72 -23.83
C ASP A 361 37.52 -16.20 -23.81
N ARG A 362 37.17 -15.66 -22.63
CA ARG A 362 36.96 -14.22 -22.39
C ARG A 362 38.25 -13.46 -22.07
N GLY A 363 39.40 -14.13 -22.06
CA GLY A 363 40.71 -13.53 -21.79
C GLY A 363 40.94 -13.09 -20.34
N ARG A 364 40.16 -13.59 -19.38
CA ARG A 364 40.29 -13.27 -17.93
C ARG A 364 41.26 -14.20 -17.20
N LEU A 365 41.48 -15.39 -17.75
CA LEU A 365 42.50 -16.34 -17.32
C LEU A 365 43.38 -16.71 -18.52
N SER A 366 44.64 -17.03 -18.27
CA SER A 366 45.54 -17.62 -19.26
C SER A 366 45.81 -19.08 -18.93
N LEU A 367 45.85 -19.94 -19.95
CA LEU A 367 46.18 -21.36 -19.83
C LEU A 367 47.47 -21.64 -20.62
N ASN A 368 48.55 -22.01 -19.94
CA ASN A 368 49.83 -22.41 -20.53
C ASN A 368 50.27 -23.75 -19.91
N ASP A 369 50.45 -24.81 -20.71
CA ASP A 369 50.97 -26.11 -20.27
C ASP A 369 50.38 -26.64 -18.94
N ASP A 370 49.04 -26.62 -18.84
CA ASP A 370 48.22 -26.99 -17.67
C ASP A 370 48.31 -26.05 -16.45
N GLU A 371 48.99 -24.92 -16.58
CA GLU A 371 49.00 -23.85 -15.58
C GLU A 371 48.00 -22.75 -15.92
N ILE A 372 47.20 -22.39 -14.91
CA ILE A 372 46.22 -21.32 -14.97
C ILE A 372 46.76 -20.13 -14.19
N ALA A 373 46.73 -18.96 -14.82
CA ALA A 373 47.11 -17.70 -14.20
C ALA A 373 46.04 -16.62 -14.46
N LEU A 374 45.99 -15.62 -13.58
CA LEU A 374 45.25 -14.39 -13.85
C LEU A 374 45.86 -13.69 -15.06
N SER A 375 45.03 -13.31 -16.04
CA SER A 375 45.54 -12.56 -17.18
C SER A 375 45.93 -11.15 -16.74
N VAL A 376 47.23 -10.83 -16.80
CA VAL A 376 47.70 -9.46 -16.59
C VAL A 376 47.33 -8.66 -17.83
N HIS A 377 46.23 -7.91 -17.78
CA HIS A 377 45.95 -6.91 -18.79
C HIS A 377 47.06 -5.83 -18.71
N ARG A 378 48.05 -5.89 -19.60
CA ARG A 378 48.81 -4.68 -19.97
C ARG A 378 47.82 -3.76 -20.69
N PRO A 379 47.55 -2.54 -20.18
CA PRO A 379 46.79 -1.58 -20.96
C PRO A 379 47.63 -1.22 -22.18
N GLY A 380 47.12 -1.56 -23.37
CA GLY A 380 47.64 -1.15 -24.67
C GLY A 380 46.69 -0.18 -25.32
#